data_AF-A0A0F3M5C9-F1
#
_entry.id   AF-A0A0F3M5C9-F1
#
_cell.length_a   1.000
_cell.length_b   1.000
_cell.length_c   1.000
_cell.angle_alpha   90.00
_cell.angle_beta   90.00
_cell.angle_gamma   90.00
#
_symmetry.space_group_name_H-M   'P 1'
#
loop_
_entity.id
_entity.type
_entity.pdbx_description
1 polymer ?
#
loop_
_entity_poly.entity_id
_entity_poly.type
_entity_poly.pdbx_seq_one_letter_code
_entity_poly.pdbx_strand_id
1 'polypeptide(L)'
;MPALNIDIILVGLFLIANLAIGLWYGKEVKSVRDYAISGRNFSTAALTATLIATWIGGSTFSFNLSQIYTLGILAFLPVIGQVLNYL
;
A
#
# COMPACT_ATOMS: atom_id res chain seq x y z
N MET A 1 24.87 22.53 3.89
CA MET A 1 23.53 22.45 4.51
C MET A 1 22.61 21.90 3.43
N PRO A 2 21.91 20.76 3.60
CA PRO A 2 21.00 20.32 2.56
C PRO A 2 19.91 21.40 2.49
N ALA A 3 19.93 22.18 1.40
CA ALA A 3 18.84 23.07 1.10
C ALA A 3 17.56 22.22 1.05
N LEU A 4 16.44 22.77 1.52
CA LEU A 4 15.15 22.13 1.48
C LEU A 4 14.82 21.77 0.02
N ASN A 5 15.16 20.55 -0.39
CA ASN A 5 14.95 20.06 -1.75
C ASN A 5 13.48 19.67 -1.90
N ILE A 6 12.91 19.91 -3.08
CA ILE A 6 11.52 19.58 -3.41
C ILE A 6 11.20 18.11 -3.10
N ASP A 7 12.15 17.20 -3.28
CA ASP A 7 12.01 15.77 -2.96
C ASP A 7 11.72 15.55 -1.47
N ILE A 8 12.48 16.21 -0.60
CA ILE A 8 12.34 16.10 0.86
C ILE A 8 11.00 16.72 1.30
N ILE A 9 10.60 17.82 0.66
CA ILE A 9 9.31 18.46 0.92
C ILE A 9 8.17 17.51 0.57
N LEU A 10 8.22 16.87 -0.60
CA LEU A 10 7.18 15.93 -1.05
C LEU A 10 7.06 14.72 -0.12
N VAL A 11 8.19 14.11 0.27
CA VAL A 11 8.20 12.99 1.23
C VAL A 11 7.66 13.44 2.59
N GLY A 12 8.10 14.60 3.08
CA GLY A 12 7.63 15.16 4.34
C GLY A 12 6.11 15.41 4.34
N LEU A 13 5.58 16.03 3.28
CA LEU A 13 4.15 16.27 3.12
C LEU A 13 3.36 14.96 3.07
N PHE A 14 3.85 13.95 2.34
CA PHE A 14 3.22 12.64 2.27
C PHE A 14 3.09 12.00 3.66
N LEU A 15 4.17 12.00 4.45
CA LEU A 15 4.16 11.43 5.80
C LEU A 15 3.24 12.19 6.75
N ILE A 16 3.28 13.53 6.73
CA ILE A 16 2.43 14.38 7.57
C ILE A 16 0.95 14.16 7.22
N ALA A 17 0.60 14.11 5.93
CA ALA A 17 -0.76 13.87 5.49
C ALA A 17 -1.28 12.50 5.96
N ASN A 18 -0.49 11.43 5.77
CA ASN A 18 -0.86 10.09 6.22
C ASN A 18 -1.07 10.04 7.74
N LEU A 19 -0.16 10.63 8.52
CA LEU A 19 -0.27 10.67 9.96
C LEU A 19 -1.49 11.48 10.42
N ALA A 20 -1.73 12.65 9.82
CA ALA A 20 -2.86 13.50 10.16
C ALA A 20 -4.21 12.80 9.90
N ILE A 21 -4.34 12.11 8.76
CA ILE A 21 -5.53 11.31 8.42
C ILE A 21 -5.70 10.18 9.43
N GLY A 22 -4.63 9.43 9.73
CA GLY A 22 -4.66 8.34 10.70
C GLY A 22 -5.08 8.80 12.11
N LEU A 23 -4.53 9.92 12.59
CA LEU A 23 -4.88 10.51 13.88
C LEU A 23 -6.31 11.05 13.91
N TRP A 24 -6.84 11.57 12.80
CA TRP A 24 -8.22 12.05 12.74
C TRP A 24 -9.19 10.87 12.90
N TYR A 25 -9.09 9.85 12.05
CA TYR A 25 -9.99 8.70 12.10
C TYR A 25 -9.76 7.81 13.34
N GLY A 26 -8.54 7.81 13.89
CA GLY A 26 -8.22 7.09 15.13
C GLY A 26 -9.02 7.56 16.35
N LYS A 27 -9.47 8.82 16.39
CA LYS A 27 -10.30 9.35 17.49
C LYS A 27 -11.66 8.67 17.61
N GLU A 28 -12.14 8.05 16.53
CA GLU A 28 -13.47 7.43 16.49
C GLU A 28 -13.47 5.98 17.00
N VAL A 29 -12.29 5.41 17.24
CA VAL A 29 -12.10 4.02 17.68
C VAL A 29 -12.22 3.93 19.21
N LYS A 30 -13.28 3.28 19.71
CA LYS A 30 -13.59 3.18 21.15
C LYS A 30 -13.32 1.80 21.75
N SER A 31 -13.15 0.78 20.92
CA SER A 31 -12.89 -0.60 21.33
C SER A 31 -12.05 -1.35 20.30
N VAL A 32 -11.47 -2.47 20.72
CA VAL A 32 -10.73 -3.38 19.81
C VAL A 32 -11.65 -3.91 18.70
N ARG A 33 -12.93 -4.12 19.00
CA ARG A 33 -13.92 -4.54 18.00
C ARG A 33 -14.15 -3.47 16.93
N ASP A 34 -14.24 -2.20 17.35
CA ASP A 34 -14.40 -1.07 16.42
C ASP A 34 -13.17 -0.91 15.53
N TYR A 35 -11.98 -1.16 16.07
CA TYR A 35 -10.73 -1.16 15.30
C TYR A 35 -10.68 -2.29 14.28
N ALA A 36 -11.06 -3.52 14.66
CA ALA A 36 -10.88 -4.71 13.84
C ALA A 36 -11.95 -4.87 12.75
N ILE A 37 -13.21 -4.57 13.06
CA ILE A 37 -14.33 -4.80 12.12
C ILE A 37 -14.70 -3.50 11.40
N SER A 38 -14.46 -2.33 12.03
CA SER A 38 -14.93 -1.02 11.59
C SER A 38 -16.43 -1.05 11.28
N GLY A 39 -17.28 -0.57 12.20
CA GLY A 39 -18.75 -0.56 12.05
C GLY A 39 -19.29 0.36 10.93
N ARG A 40 -18.51 0.59 9.87
CA ARG A 40 -18.78 1.45 8.73
C ARG A 40 -18.93 0.61 7.47
N ASN A 41 -19.88 1.00 6.62
CA ASN A 41 -20.02 0.40 5.29
C ASN A 41 -19.04 1.07 4.33
N PHE A 42 -18.00 0.34 3.94
CA PHE A 42 -17.10 0.77 2.87
C PHE A 42 -17.65 0.36 1.50
N SER A 43 -17.41 1.19 0.49
CA SER A 43 -17.76 0.80 -0.89
C SER A 43 -16.90 -0.38 -1.33
N THR A 44 -17.43 -1.22 -2.22
CA THR A 44 -16.67 -2.35 -2.80
C THR A 44 -15.38 -1.87 -3.43
N ALA A 45 -15.39 -0.73 -4.12
CA ALA A 45 -14.19 -0.15 -4.72
C ALA A 45 -13.12 0.21 -3.68
N ALA A 46 -13.50 0.81 -2.54
CA ALA A 46 -12.56 1.14 -1.48
C ALA A 46 -11.95 -0.12 -0.85
N LEU A 47 -12.76 -1.16 -0.62
CA LEU A 47 -12.28 -2.45 -0.11
C LEU A 47 -11.34 -3.14 -1.09
N THR A 48 -11.68 -3.16 -2.39
CA THR A 48 -10.81 -3.75 -3.42
C THR A 48 -9.49 -3.00 -3.52
N ALA A 49 -9.51 -1.66 -3.49
CA ALA A 49 -8.29 -0.85 -3.54
C ALA A 49 -7.37 -1.12 -2.33
N THR A 50 -7.91 -1.21 -1.11
CA THR A 50 -7.11 -1.48 0.09
C THR A 50 -6.57 -2.91 0.13
N LEU A 51 -7.31 -3.89 -0.39
CA LEU A 51 -6.82 -5.26 -0.54
C LEU A 51 -5.62 -5.32 -1.50
N ILE A 52 -5.71 -4.66 -2.66
CA ILE A 52 -4.61 -4.59 -3.63
C ILE A 52 -3.41 -3.84 -3.03
N ALA A 53 -3.64 -2.71 -2.37
CA ALA A 53 -2.60 -1.92 -1.72
C ALA A 53 -1.88 -2.69 -0.61
N THR A 54 -2.57 -3.60 0.10
CA THR A 54 -1.96 -4.47 1.12
C THR A 54 -0.99 -5.48 0.52
N TRP A 55 -1.25 -5.94 -0.71
CA TRP A 55 -0.40 -6.91 -1.40
C TRP A 55 0.86 -6.25 -2.00
N ILE A 56 0.78 -4.97 -2.37
CA ILE A 56 1.88 -4.24 -3.02
C ILE A 56 2.70 -3.47 -1.98
N GLY A 57 3.86 -4.01 -1.62
CA GLY A 57 4.83 -3.38 -0.72
C GLY A 57 6.14 -2.98 -1.40
N GLY A 58 7.04 -2.34 -0.63
CA GLY A 58 8.36 -1.92 -1.14
C GLY A 58 9.24 -3.08 -1.65
N SER A 59 9.16 -4.25 -1.01
CA SER A 59 9.86 -5.47 -1.47
C SER A 59 9.33 -5.94 -2.83
N THR A 60 8.01 -5.89 -3.04
CA THR A 60 7.36 -6.24 -4.31
C THR A 60 7.89 -5.37 -5.45
N PHE A 61 8.03 -4.05 -5.23
CA PHE A 61 8.61 -3.16 -6.22
C PHE A 61 10.06 -3.53 -6.55
N SER A 62 10.93 -3.64 -5.55
CA SER A 62 12.35 -3.94 -5.77
C SER A 62 12.56 -5.30 -6.44
N PHE A 63 11.82 -6.32 -6.01
CA PHE A 63 11.91 -7.66 -6.58
C PHE A 63 11.42 -7.69 -8.02
N ASN A 64 10.23 -7.15 -8.30
CA ASN A 64 9.67 -7.15 -9.65
C ASN A 64 10.52 -6.33 -10.62
N LEU A 65 11.07 -5.18 -10.20
CA LEU A 65 11.99 -4.40 -11.02
C LEU A 65 13.23 -5.20 -11.40
N SER A 66 13.84 -5.91 -10.45
CA SER A 66 14.98 -6.78 -10.69
C SER A 66 14.65 -7.92 -11.67
N GLN A 67 13.50 -8.58 -11.48
CA GLN A 67 13.05 -9.66 -12.36
C GLN A 67 12.77 -9.15 -13.78
N ILE A 68 12.10 -8.01 -13.94
CA ILE A 68 11.82 -7.41 -15.25
C ILE A 68 13.13 -7.00 -15.94
N TYR A 69 14.09 -6.44 -15.20
CA TYR A 69 15.38 -6.07 -15.76
C TYR A 69 16.18 -7.28 -16.27
N THR A 70 16.06 -8.43 -15.59
CA THR A 70 16.83 -9.65 -15.92
C THR A 70 16.13 -10.54 -16.94
N LEU A 71 14.81 -10.69 -16.84
CA LEU A 71 14.00 -11.66 -17.60
C LEU A 71 13.07 -11.00 -18.62
N GLY A 72 12.97 -9.66 -18.62
CA GLY A 72 12.04 -8.93 -19.47
C GLY A 72 10.58 -9.28 -19.20
N ILE A 73 9.78 -9.42 -20.26
CA ILE A 73 8.36 -9.76 -20.17
C ILE A 73 8.10 -11.13 -19.54
N LEU A 74 9.10 -12.03 -19.49
CA LEU A 74 8.95 -13.34 -18.88
C LEU A 74 8.82 -13.28 -17.35
N ALA A 75 9.18 -12.15 -16.73
CA ALA A 75 9.00 -11.90 -15.30
C ALA A 75 7.52 -11.96 -14.85
N PHE A 76 6.56 -11.92 -15.78
CA PHE A 76 5.13 -12.07 -15.48
C PHE A 76 4.69 -13.53 -15.28
N LEU A 77 5.43 -14.52 -15.81
CA LEU A 77 5.03 -15.93 -15.72
C LEU A 77 4.91 -16.44 -14.27
N PRO A 78 5.84 -16.13 -13.35
CA PRO A 78 5.70 -16.53 -11.95
C PRO A 78 4.44 -15.97 -11.29
N VAL A 79 4.03 -14.74 -11.64
CA VAL A 79 2.81 -14.12 -11.11
C VAL A 79 1.57 -14.88 -11.55
N ILE A 80 1.51 -15.30 -12.82
CA ILE A 80 0.41 -16.13 -13.33
C ILE A 80 0.40 -17.49 -12.60
N GLY A 81 1.56 -18.13 -12.44
CA GLY A 81 1.67 -19.39 -11.71
C GLY A 81 1.22 -19.28 -10.25
N GLN A 82 1.53 -18.17 -9.58
CA GLN A 82 1.09 -17.90 -8.22
C GLN A 82 -0.44 -17.74 -8.14
N VAL A 83 -1.06 -17.02 -9.07
CA VAL A 83 -2.52 -16.88 -9.12
C VAL A 83 -3.18 -18.25 -9.34
N LEU A 84 -2.67 -19.05 -10.27
CA LEU A 84 -3.17 -20.40 -10.54
C LEU A 84 -3.03 -21.32 -9.33
N ASN A 85 -2.01 -21.14 -8.48
CA ASN A 85 -1.85 -21.94 -7.26
C ASN A 85 -2.90 -21.64 -6.18
N TYR A 86 -3.48 -20.43 -6.19
CA TYR A 86 -4.54 -20.04 -5.25
C TYR A 86 -5.96 -20.40 -5.73
N LEU A 87 -6.11 -20.88 -6.97
CA LEU A 87 -7.37 -21.40 -7.53
C LEU A 87 -7.50 -22.90 -7.24
#